data_AF-A0A640VW02-F1
#
_entry.id   AF-A0A640VW02-F1
#
_cell.length_a   1.000
_cell.length_b   1.000
_cell.length_c   1.000
_cell.angle_alpha   90.00
_cell.angle_beta   90.00
_cell.angle_gamma   90.00
#
_symmetry.space_group_name_H-M   'P 1'
#
loop_
_entity.id
_entity.type
_entity.pdbx_description
1 polymer ?
#
loop_
_entity_poly.entity_id
_entity_poly.type
_entity_poly.pdbx_seq_one_letter_code
_entity_poly.pdbx_strand_id
1 'polypeptide(L)'
;MSEPIVLPSRLDLPAATTLKTQLKDHAAEDLVLDLTDVKHLGALCLQVMLAAATSAAAAGGSLSLINASDRVTDQLRVMGMSPETIAGGRT
;
A
#
# COMPACT_ATOMS: atom_id res chain seq x y z
N MET A 1 2.61 -11.73 13.60
CA MET A 1 3.46 -10.97 12.67
C MET A 1 3.11 -11.47 11.28
N SER A 2 2.43 -10.64 10.49
CA SER A 2 2.02 -11.02 9.14
C SER A 2 3.19 -11.02 8.18
N GLU A 3 3.14 -11.90 7.18
CA GLU A 3 4.18 -12.03 6.17
C GLU A 3 4.16 -10.82 5.22
N PRO A 4 5.29 -10.12 4.98
CA PRO A 4 5.31 -8.96 4.11
C PRO A 4 4.98 -9.31 2.65
N ILE A 5 4.03 -8.58 2.07
CA ILE A 5 3.67 -8.67 0.66
C ILE A 5 4.64 -7.80 -0.13
N VAL A 6 5.57 -8.44 -0.85
CA VAL A 6 6.55 -7.75 -1.70
C VAL A 6 5.85 -7.17 -2.93
N LEU A 7 5.88 -5.85 -3.06
CA LEU A 7 5.24 -5.16 -4.18
C LEU A 7 6.18 -5.10 -5.39
N PRO A 8 5.62 -5.23 -6.62
CA PRO A 8 6.42 -5.19 -7.84
C PRO A 8 7.04 -3.81 -8.07
N SER A 9 8.14 -3.78 -8.81
CA SER A 9 8.88 -2.54 -9.07
C SER A 9 8.10 -1.41 -9.75
N ARG A 10 6.99 -1.74 -10.40
CA ARG A 10 6.09 -0.78 -11.04
C ARG A 10 4.64 -1.06 -10.62
N LEU A 11 4.06 -0.07 -9.96
CA LEU A 11 2.68 -0.05 -9.47
C LEU A 11 1.88 0.98 -10.28
N ASP A 12 1.48 0.60 -11.49
CA ASP A 12 0.71 1.44 -12.42
C ASP A 12 -0.68 0.85 -12.71
N LEU A 13 -1.36 1.40 -13.72
CA LEU A 13 -2.71 0.97 -14.11
C LEU A 13 -2.80 -0.55 -14.40
N PRO A 14 -1.90 -1.16 -15.20
CA PRO A 14 -1.80 -2.62 -15.33
C PRO A 14 -1.69 -3.39 -14.01
N ALA A 15 -0.91 -2.89 -13.06
CA ALA A 15 -0.68 -3.57 -11.78
C ALA A 15 -1.86 -3.45 -10.80
N ALA A 16 -2.73 -2.45 -10.97
CA ALA A 16 -3.80 -2.14 -10.01
C ALA A 16 -4.78 -3.29 -9.77
N THR A 17 -5.18 -4.01 -10.82
CA THR A 17 -6.10 -5.15 -10.69
C THR A 17 -5.46 -6.30 -9.92
N THR A 18 -4.22 -6.64 -10.23
CA THR A 18 -3.47 -7.70 -9.53
C THR A 18 -3.27 -7.34 -8.07
N LEU A 19 -2.86 -6.11 -7.78
CA LEU A 19 -2.69 -5.61 -6.42
C LEU A 19 -4.01 -5.71 -5.63
N LYS A 20 -5.12 -5.29 -6.23
CA LYS A 20 -6.44 -5.36 -5.60
C LYS A 20 -6.83 -6.79 -5.23
N THR A 21 -6.57 -7.76 -6.12
CA THR A 21 -6.88 -9.16 -5.84
C THR A 21 -6.03 -9.69 -4.70
N GLN A 22 -4.71 -9.41 -4.69
CA GLN A 22 -3.83 -9.83 -3.60
C GLN A 22 -4.25 -9.24 -2.26
N LEU A 23 -4.49 -7.93 -2.18
CA LEU A 23 -4.87 -7.29 -0.92
C LEU A 23 -6.25 -7.72 -0.40
N LYS A 24 -7.17 -8.10 -1.31
CA LYS A 24 -8.47 -8.63 -0.92
C LYS A 24 -8.40 -10.00 -0.26
N ASP A 25 -7.49 -10.86 -0.71
CA ASP A 25 -7.30 -12.20 -0.14
C ASP A 25 -6.85 -12.13 1.33
N HIS A 26 -6.13 -11.07 1.68
CA HIS A 26 -5.57 -10.82 3.02
C HIS A 26 -6.30 -9.74 3.83
N ALA A 27 -7.48 -9.28 3.39
CA ALA A 27 -8.13 -8.08 3.92
C ALA A 27 -8.62 -8.17 5.39
N ALA A 28 -8.63 -9.36 6.00
CA ALA A 28 -9.01 -9.58 7.40
C ALA A 28 -7.80 -9.61 8.36
N GLU A 29 -6.58 -9.50 7.85
CA GLU A 29 -5.34 -9.63 8.62
C GLU A 29 -4.60 -8.29 8.71
N ASP A 30 -3.59 -8.22 9.58
CA ASP A 30 -2.62 -7.12 9.54
C ASP A 30 -1.82 -7.21 8.23
N LEU A 31 -1.93 -6.21 7.36
CA LEU A 31 -1.23 -6.15 6.09
C LEU A 31 0.11 -5.44 6.26
N VAL A 32 1.19 -6.05 5.78
CA VAL A 32 2.52 -5.42 5.69
C VAL A 32 2.91 -5.38 4.22
N LEU A 33 3.02 -4.19 3.63
CA LEU A 33 3.43 -4.02 2.24
C LEU A 33 4.89 -3.61 2.17
N ASP A 34 5.69 -4.41 1.48
CA ASP A 34 7.12 -4.15 1.28
C ASP A 34 7.33 -3.40 -0.04
N LEU A 35 7.85 -2.18 0.09
CA LEU A 35 8.10 -1.25 -1.01
C LEU A 35 9.55 -1.29 -1.53
N THR A 36 10.38 -2.23 -1.07
CA THR A 36 11.82 -2.33 -1.41
C THR A 36 12.08 -2.25 -2.91
N ASP A 37 11.30 -2.98 -3.72
CA ASP A 37 11.49 -3.03 -5.16
C ASP A 37 10.81 -1.89 -5.92
N VAL A 38 9.92 -1.14 -5.28
CA VAL A 38 9.05 -0.15 -5.94
C VAL A 38 9.84 1.06 -6.40
N LYS A 39 9.81 1.28 -7.72
CA LYS A 39 10.46 2.42 -8.41
C LYS A 39 9.46 3.38 -9.05
N HIS A 40 8.21 2.95 -9.20
CA HIS A 40 7.15 3.78 -9.75
C HIS A 40 5.83 3.44 -9.08
N LEU A 41 5.25 4.42 -8.39
CA LEU A 41 3.91 4.36 -7.84
C LEU A 41 2.97 5.30 -8.61
N GLY A 42 1.88 4.74 -9.11
CA GLY A 42 0.79 5.43 -9.79
C GLY A 42 -0.45 5.60 -8.89
N ALA A 43 -1.28 6.58 -9.21
CA ALA A 43 -2.43 6.96 -8.39
C ALA A 43 -3.47 5.83 -8.21
N LEU A 44 -3.68 4.99 -9.22
CA LEU A 44 -4.63 3.87 -9.13
C LEU A 44 -4.17 2.80 -8.12
N CYS A 45 -2.88 2.44 -8.12
CA CYS A 45 -2.34 1.53 -7.13
C CYS A 45 -2.40 2.11 -5.72
N LEU A 46 -2.13 3.41 -5.57
CA LEU A 46 -2.31 4.12 -4.31
C LEU A 46 -3.76 4.05 -3.82
N GLN A 47 -4.75 4.28 -4.68
CA GLN A 47 -6.18 4.15 -4.32
C GLN A 47 -6.53 2.73 -3.87
N VAL A 48 -5.94 1.71 -4.50
CA VAL A 48 -6.11 0.31 -4.10
C VAL A 48 -5.52 0.06 -2.71
N MET A 49 -4.33 0.60 -2.41
CA MET A 49 -3.70 0.49 -1.08
C MET A 49 -4.55 1.17 0.00
N LEU A 50 -5.10 2.37 -0.28
CA LEU A 50 -5.98 3.10 0.65
C LEU A 50 -7.30 2.34 0.91
N ALA A 51 -7.89 1.76 -0.13
CA ALA A 51 -9.08 0.93 0.00
C ALA A 51 -8.82 -0.33 0.83
N ALA A 52 -7.64 -0.95 0.67
CA ALA A 52 -7.22 -2.08 1.48
C ALA A 52 -7.00 -1.68 2.94
N ALA A 53 -6.33 -0.55 3.21
CA ALA A 53 -6.15 -0.02 4.56
C ALA A 53 -7.50 0.22 5.26
N THR A 54 -8.46 0.82 4.53
CA THR A 54 -9.83 1.04 5.02
C THR A 54 -10.55 -0.27 5.33
N SER A 55 -10.40 -1.27 4.46
CA SER A 55 -11.04 -2.58 4.61
C SER A 55 -10.45 -3.37 5.79
N ALA A 56 -9.13 -3.36 5.93
CA ALA A 56 -8.43 -3.99 7.07
C ALA A 56 -8.85 -3.33 8.38
N ALA A 57 -8.88 -1.99 8.44
CA ALA A 57 -9.34 -1.25 9.61
C ALA A 57 -10.80 -1.59 9.98
N ALA A 58 -11.69 -1.72 9.00
CA ALA A 58 -13.08 -2.13 9.22
C ALA A 58 -13.21 -3.57 9.74
N ALA A 59 -12.25 -4.43 9.40
CA ALA A 59 -12.15 -5.81 9.90
C ALA A 59 -11.39 -5.93 11.23
N GLY A 60 -10.85 -4.82 11.77
CA GLY A 60 -10.06 -4.80 13.01
C GLY A 60 -8.56 -5.07 12.84
N GLY A 61 -8.09 -5.20 11.60
CA GLY A 61 -6.67 -5.28 11.26
C GLY A 61 -6.06 -3.89 10.98
N SER A 62 -4.80 -3.89 10.55
CA SER A 62 -4.07 -2.68 10.16
C SER A 62 -3.36 -2.85 8.82
N LEU A 63 -2.89 -1.75 8.22
CA LEU A 63 -2.01 -1.79 7.05
C LEU A 63 -0.77 -0.95 7.35
N SER A 64 0.40 -1.55 7.14
CA SER A 64 1.70 -0.91 7.34
C SER A 64 2.53 -0.97 6.06
N LEU A 65 3.33 0.07 5.84
CA LEU A 65 4.28 0.16 4.73
C LEU A 65 5.70 0.04 5.27
N ILE A 66 6.52 -0.82 4.69
CA ILE A 66 7.93 -0.96 5.04
C ILE A 66 8.82 -0.71 3.82
N ASN A 67 10.08 -0.34 4.07
CA ASN A 67 11.11 -0.15 3.05
C ASN A 67 10.72 0.83 1.92
N ALA A 68 9.91 1.85 2.25
CA ALA A 68 9.59 2.93 1.32
C ALA A 68 10.87 3.70 0.97
N SER A 69 11.29 3.63 -0.29
CA SER A 69 12.42 4.42 -0.78
C SER A 69 12.09 5.91 -0.82
N ASP A 70 13.10 6.77 -0.78
CA ASP A 70 12.94 8.23 -0.92
C ASP A 70 12.17 8.61 -2.19
N ARG A 71 12.41 7.86 -3.28
CA ARG A 71 11.68 8.01 -4.54
C ARG A 71 10.19 7.73 -4.39
N VAL A 72 9.81 6.65 -3.69
CA VAL A 72 8.38 6.34 -3.45
C VAL A 72 7.76 7.42 -2.57
N THR A 73 8.46 7.87 -1.54
CA THR A 73 8.00 8.97 -0.67
C THR A 73 7.81 10.27 -1.44
N ASP A 74 8.68 10.62 -2.38
CA ASP A 74 8.52 11.78 -3.27
C ASP A 74 7.28 11.65 -4.16
N GLN A 75 7.07 10.49 -4.77
CA GLN A 75 5.87 10.24 -5.58
C GLN A 75 4.58 10.34 -4.75
N LEU A 76 4.59 9.84 -3.50
CA LEU A 76 3.48 10.01 -2.57
C LEU A 76 3.23 11.48 -2.25
N ARG A 77 4.30 12.24 -1.98
CA ARG A 77 4.23 13.67 -1.71
C ARG A 77 3.59 14.44 -2.86
N VAL A 78 3.97 14.14 -4.10
CA VAL A 78 3.34 14.73 -5.31
C VAL A 78 1.85 14.42 -5.38
N MET A 79 1.42 13.26 -4.88
CA MET A 79 0.02 12.86 -4.76
C MET A 79 -0.69 13.39 -3.50
N GLY A 80 -0.03 14.24 -2.71
CA GLY A 80 -0.58 14.79 -1.46
C GLY A 80 -0.67 13.77 -0.31
N MET A 81 0.11 12.70 -0.37
CA MET A 81 0.12 11.60 0.59
C MET A 81 1.50 11.43 1.23
N SER A 82 1.53 10.66 2.31
CA SER A 82 2.75 10.15 2.92
C SER A 82 2.56 8.70 3.33
N PRO A 83 3.64 7.93 3.60
CA PRO A 83 3.52 6.55 4.05
C PRO A 83 2.63 6.42 5.31
N GLU A 84 2.73 7.37 6.24
CA GLU A 84 1.90 7.36 7.46
C GLU A 84 0.42 7.64 7.18
N THR A 85 0.11 8.48 6.20
CA THR A 85 -1.27 8.77 5.80
C THR A 85 -1.94 7.54 5.20
N ILE A 86 -1.18 6.71 4.48
CA ILE A 86 -1.67 5.46 3.88
C ILE A 86 -1.88 4.38 4.93
N ALA A 87 -0.99 4.29 5.92
CA ALA A 87 -1.08 3.33 7.03
C ALA A 87 -2.26 3.60 8.00
N GLY A 88 -3.18 4.50 7.64
CA GLY A 88 -4.34 4.84 8.47
C GLY A 88 -4.08 5.97 9.46
N GLY A 89 -3.11 6.85 9.16
CA GLY A 89 -2.76 8.09 9.86
C GLY A 89 -3.68 8.45 11.01
N ARG A 90 -3.42 7.89 12.19
CA ARG A 90 -4.02 8.36 13.44
C ARG A 90 -3.22 9.57 13.90
N THR A 91 -3.64 10.77 13.51
CA THR A 91 -3.37 11.99 14.29
C THR A 91 -4.19 11.97 15.57
#